data_AF-A0A9E2PCD5-F1
#
_entry.id   AF-A0A9E2PCD5-F1
#
_cell.length_a   1.000
_cell.length_b   1.000
_cell.length_c   1.000
_cell.angle_alpha   90.00
_cell.angle_beta   90.00
_cell.angle_gamma   90.00
#
_symmetry.space_group_name_H-M   'P 1'
#
loop_
_entity.id
_entity.type
_entity.pdbx_description
1 polymer ?
#
loop_
_entity_poly.entity_id
_entity_poly.type
_entity_poly.pdbx_seq_one_letter_code
_entity_poly.pdbx_strand_id
1 'polypeptide(L)'
;MNLGLKKIWLLPKNWNIYVAGGGAVIYGGVEITREDNLSGYYRDTDDEDGVGLGYWGAFGIYKTLWRHFNLGVDVRYSDAKIKHYDENRNAGGFHIGLILGYCWDAE
;
A
#
# COMPACT_ATOMS: atom_id res chain seq x y z
N MET A 1 6.40 1.70 2.81
CA MET A 1 6.54 0.69 3.87
C MET A 1 5.45 0.90 4.93
N ASN A 2 4.73 -0.14 5.32
CA ASN A 2 3.62 -0.05 6.28
C ASN A 2 3.95 -0.85 7.53
N LEU A 3 3.81 -0.23 8.71
CA LEU A 3 3.96 -0.85 10.02
C LEU A 3 2.64 -0.74 10.76
N GLY A 4 2.24 -1.79 11.47
CA GLY A 4 0.96 -1.78 12.15
C GLY A 4 0.62 -3.08 12.85
N LEU A 5 -0.59 -3.10 13.39
CA LEU A 5 -1.17 -4.25 14.07
C LEU A 5 -2.21 -4.90 13.16
N LYS A 6 -2.28 -6.22 13.21
CA LYS A 6 -3.26 -7.03 12.48
C LYS A 6 -4.00 -7.92 13.45
N LYS A 7 -5.31 -7.80 13.50
CA LYS A 7 -6.20 -8.70 14.24
C LYS A 7 -6.86 -9.67 13.28
N ILE A 8 -6.77 -10.96 13.59
CA ILE A 8 -7.32 -12.05 12.76
C ILE A 8 -8.38 -12.76 13.57
N TRP A 9 -9.53 -13.01 12.94
CA TRP A 9 -10.59 -13.85 13.50
C TRP A 9 -10.70 -15.13 12.68
N LEU A 10 -10.61 -16.26 13.37
CA LEU A 10 -10.76 -17.60 12.79
C LEU A 10 -12.26 -17.91 12.67
N LEU A 11 -12.71 -18.22 11.47
CA LEU A 11 -14.08 -18.63 11.16
C LEU A 11 -14.12 -20.13 10.83
N PRO A 12 -15.30 -20.77 10.92
CA PRO A 12 -15.48 -22.16 10.51
C PRO A 12 -15.06 -22.40 9.05
N LYS A 13 -14.64 -23.64 8.74
CA LYS A 13 -14.21 -24.07 7.40
C LYS A 13 -12.94 -23.37 6.86
N ASN A 14 -12.02 -23.03 7.77
CA ASN A 14 -10.72 -22.42 7.47
C ASN A 14 -10.82 -21.05 6.78
N TRP A 15 -11.89 -20.32 7.03
CA TRP A 15 -12.00 -18.92 6.65
C TRP A 15 -11.43 -18.05 7.74
N ASN A 16 -10.76 -16.97 7.36
CA ASN A 16 -10.15 -16.04 8.27
C ASN A 16 -10.46 -14.63 7.77
N ILE A 17 -10.98 -13.78 8.66
CA ILE A 17 -11.11 -12.35 8.40
C ILE A 17 -10.06 -11.61 9.20
N TYR A 18 -9.59 -10.48 8.70
CA TYR A 18 -8.70 -9.62 9.45
C TYR A 18 -9.01 -8.16 9.24
N VAL A 19 -8.64 -7.40 10.26
CA VAL A 19 -8.54 -5.94 10.23
C VAL A 19 -7.12 -5.61 10.62
N ALA A 20 -6.48 -4.74 9.86
CA ALA A 20 -5.14 -4.26 10.16
C ALA A 20 -5.08 -2.74 10.03
N GLY A 21 -4.12 -2.14 10.71
CA GLY A 21 -3.85 -0.72 10.53
C GLY A 21 -2.64 -0.26 11.32
N GLY A 22 -2.14 0.91 10.97
CA GLY A 22 -0.99 1.52 11.62
C GLY A 22 -0.41 2.69 10.84
N GLY A 23 0.88 2.92 11.03
CA GLY A 23 1.65 3.95 10.34
C GLY A 23 2.13 3.49 8.97
N ALA A 24 1.99 4.36 7.98
CA ALA A 24 2.57 4.18 6.65
C ALA A 24 3.70 5.20 6.47
N VAL A 25 4.84 4.72 6.01
CA VAL A 25 5.91 5.57 5.46
C VAL A 25 5.85 5.38 3.95
N ILE A 26 5.38 6.39 3.24
CA ILE A 26 5.27 6.34 1.78
C ILE A 26 6.44 7.13 1.21
N TYR A 27 7.24 6.45 0.39
CA TYR A 27 8.23 7.09 -0.44
C TYR A 27 7.58 7.30 -1.80
N GLY A 28 7.52 8.56 -2.25
CA GLY A 28 7.03 8.91 -3.58
C GLY A 28 8.08 9.78 -4.25
N GLY A 29 8.54 9.34 -5.42
CA GLY A 29 9.22 10.20 -6.38
C GLY A 29 8.20 10.58 -7.45
N VAL A 30 8.17 11.85 -7.84
CA VAL A 30 7.34 12.32 -8.95
C VAL A 30 8.27 12.78 -10.07
N GLU A 31 8.33 12.01 -11.16
CA GLU A 31 9.07 12.41 -12.35
C GLU A 31 8.12 13.19 -13.27
N ILE A 32 8.28 14.51 -13.35
CA ILE A 32 7.49 15.35 -14.26
C ILE A 32 8.28 15.53 -15.54
N THR A 33 7.93 14.77 -16.59
CA THR A 33 8.43 15.08 -17.94
C THR A 33 7.57 16.20 -18.54
N ARG A 34 8.12 17.42 -18.60
CA ARG A 34 7.52 18.52 -19.37
C ARG A 34 7.86 18.34 -20.86
N GLU A 35 6.86 18.07 -21.70
CA GLU A 35 6.98 18.34 -23.14
C GLU A 35 6.76 19.84 -23.36
N ASP A 36 7.78 20.64 -23.09
CA ASP A 36 7.78 22.02 -23.56
C ASP A 36 7.99 22.00 -25.07
N ASN A 37 7.04 22.59 -25.81
CA ASN A 37 7.11 22.88 -27.24
C ASN A 37 8.19 23.95 -27.54
N LEU A 38 9.42 23.72 -27.11
CA LEU A 38 10.58 24.53 -27.42
C LEU A 38 11.51 23.72 -28.30
N SER A 39 11.79 24.28 -29.48
CA SER A 39 12.80 23.81 -30.42
C SER A 39 14.20 23.88 -29.79
N GLY A 40 14.54 22.90 -28.97
CA GLY A 40 15.78 22.86 -28.22
C GLY A 40 15.83 21.62 -27.35
N TYR A 41 16.84 20.80 -27.56
CA TYR A 41 17.04 19.48 -26.98
C TYR A 41 17.42 19.56 -25.48
N TYR A 42 16.56 20.15 -24.64
CA TYR A 42 16.74 20.21 -23.20
C TYR A 42 15.56 19.54 -22.51
N ARG A 43 15.78 18.28 -22.11
CA ARG A 43 14.94 17.58 -21.12
C ARG A 43 15.43 18.06 -19.76
N ASP A 44 14.68 18.96 -19.12
CA ASP A 44 14.89 19.26 -17.71
C ASP A 44 14.04 18.27 -16.92
N THR A 45 14.71 17.33 -16.26
CA THR A 45 14.06 16.36 -15.35
C THR A 45 14.32 16.85 -13.93
N ASP A 46 13.33 17.53 -13.35
CA ASP A 46 13.32 17.83 -11.92
C ASP A 46 12.84 16.59 -11.17
N ASP A 47 13.76 15.87 -10.54
CA ASP A 47 13.48 14.77 -9.62
C ASP A 47 13.47 15.31 -8.18
N GLU A 48 12.28 15.46 -7.58
CA GLU A 48 12.16 15.63 -6.14
C GLU A 48 11.75 14.33 -5.47
N ASP A 49 12.55 13.89 -4.50
CA ASP A 49 12.27 12.74 -3.66
C ASP A 49 11.65 13.18 -2.32
N GLY A 50 10.41 12.79 -2.06
CA GLY A 50 9.67 13.12 -0.85
C GLY A 50 9.37 11.91 0.03
N VAL A 51 9.66 12.02 1.34
CA VAL A 51 9.22 11.03 2.34
C VAL A 51 7.97 11.54 3.04
N GLY A 52 6.84 10.85 2.84
CA GLY A 52 5.57 11.12 3.51
C GLY A 52 5.32 10.17 4.67
N LEU A 53 4.88 10.71 5.81
CA LEU A 53 4.31 9.93 6.91
C LEU A 53 2.79 9.95 6.81
N GLY A 54 2.17 8.80 7.05
CA GLY A 54 0.74 8.60 6.91
C GLY A 54 0.21 7.48 7.78
N TYR A 55 -1.06 7.16 7.57
CA TYR A 55 -1.74 6.04 8.21
C TYR A 55 -2.34 5.12 7.15
N TRP A 56 -2.52 3.86 7.52
CA TRP A 56 -3.17 2.88 6.68
C TRP A 56 -4.12 2.02 7.50
N GLY A 57 -5.17 1.57 6.84
CA GLY A 57 -6.10 0.58 7.33
C GLY A 57 -6.36 -0.46 6.25
N ALA A 58 -6.52 -1.72 6.64
CA ALA A 58 -6.86 -2.80 5.75
C ALA A 58 -7.92 -3.72 6.36
N PHE A 59 -8.75 -4.26 5.50
CA PHE A 59 -9.71 -5.30 5.79
C PHE A 59 -9.57 -6.39 4.74
N GLY A 60 -9.53 -7.65 5.17
CA GLY A 60 -9.41 -8.75 4.23
C GLY A 60 -10.04 -10.03 4.73
N ILE A 61 -10.33 -10.89 3.78
CA ILE A 61 -10.82 -12.25 4.02
C ILE A 61 -9.95 -13.21 3.23
N TYR A 62 -9.49 -14.27 3.87
CA TYR A 62 -8.71 -15.31 3.21
C TYR A 62 -9.11 -16.69 3.73
N LYS A 63 -8.85 -17.70 2.90
CA LYS A 63 -9.07 -19.09 3.20
C LYS A 63 -7.75 -19.82 3.26
N THR A 64 -7.55 -20.61 4.30
CA THR A 64 -6.36 -21.47 4.44
C THR A 64 -6.65 -22.84 3.81
N LEU A 65 -6.05 -23.08 2.65
CA LEU A 65 -6.05 -24.33 1.90
C LEU A 65 -4.87 -25.20 2.36
N TRP A 66 -5.10 -26.51 2.46
CA TRP A 66 -4.07 -27.51 2.79
C TRP A 66 -3.18 -27.16 3.99
N ARG A 67 -3.76 -26.51 5.02
CA ARG A 67 -3.12 -25.98 6.23
C ARG A 67 -2.07 -24.88 5.98
N HIS A 68 -1.32 -24.92 4.89
CA HIS A 68 -0.21 -23.99 4.71
C HIS A 68 -0.49 -22.83 3.74
N PHE A 69 -1.51 -22.91 2.90
CA PHE A 69 -1.68 -21.94 1.81
C PHE A 69 -2.85 -20.99 2.06
N ASN A 70 -2.60 -19.69 2.09
CA ASN A 70 -3.60 -18.66 2.30
C ASN A 70 -3.96 -18.00 0.97
N LEU A 71 -5.24 -18.10 0.57
CA LEU A 71 -5.77 -17.44 -0.62
C LEU A 71 -6.92 -16.52 -0.24
N GLY A 72 -6.89 -15.25 -0.66
CA GLY A 72 -7.92 -14.30 -0.25
C GLY A 72 -7.91 -12.98 -1.00
N VAL A 73 -8.66 -12.02 -0.45
CA VAL A 73 -8.80 -10.66 -0.97
C VAL A 73 -8.45 -9.67 0.15
N ASP A 74 -7.70 -8.64 -0.20
CA ASP A 74 -7.31 -7.52 0.66
C ASP A 74 -7.92 -6.23 0.11
N VAL A 75 -8.52 -5.44 0.99
CA VAL A 75 -8.94 -4.08 0.70
C VAL A 75 -8.20 -3.17 1.67
N ARG A 76 -7.44 -2.22 1.14
CA ARG A 76 -6.58 -1.33 1.91
C ARG A 76 -6.82 0.11 1.52
N TYR A 77 -6.92 0.96 2.53
CA TYR A 77 -6.92 2.40 2.38
C TYR A 77 -5.68 2.95 3.07
N SER A 78 -5.02 3.92 2.43
CA SER A 78 -3.92 4.65 3.03
C SER A 78 -4.09 6.14 2.75
N ASP A 79 -3.66 6.95 3.71
CA ASP A 79 -3.61 8.39 3.60
C ASP A 79 -2.23 8.83 4.05
N ALA A 80 -1.46 9.42 3.15
CA ALA A 80 -0.14 9.94 3.45
C ALA A 80 0.05 11.27 2.75
N LYS A 81 0.50 12.26 3.52
CA LYS A 81 0.79 13.58 3.00
C LYS A 81 2.27 13.63 2.63
N ILE A 82 2.54 13.93 1.36
CA ILE A 82 3.88 14.27 0.89
C ILE A 82 3.90 15.78 0.66
N LYS A 83 4.97 16.44 1.13
CA LYS A 83 5.22 17.84 0.83
C LYS A 83 6.06 17.91 -0.45
N HIS A 84 5.49 18.46 -1.52
CA HIS A 84 6.23 18.87 -2.72
C HIS A 84 5.94 20.34 -2.98
N TYR A 85 6.99 21.15 -3.21
CA TYR A 85 6.88 22.57 -3.55
C TYR A 85 5.85 23.38 -2.72
N ASP A 86 5.86 23.23 -1.39
CA ASP A 86 4.95 23.91 -0.45
C ASP A 86 3.44 23.56 -0.59
N GLU A 87 3.09 22.59 -1.46
CA GLU A 87 1.75 22.00 -1.56
C GLU A 87 1.68 20.63 -0.85
N ASN A 88 0.64 20.45 -0.03
CA ASN A 88 0.34 19.15 0.58
C ASN A 88 -0.44 18.29 -0.43
N ARG A 89 0.22 17.34 -1.09
CA ARG A 89 -0.44 16.36 -1.96
C ARG A 89 -0.67 15.07 -1.18
N ASN A 90 -1.88 14.52 -1.31
CA ASN A 90 -2.20 13.21 -0.74
C ASN A 90 -1.71 12.14 -1.71
N ALA A 91 -0.69 11.39 -1.30
CA ALA A 91 -0.17 10.23 -2.02
C ALA A 91 -0.81 8.91 -1.55
N GLY A 92 -1.76 9.01 -0.62
CA GLY A 92 -2.60 7.90 -0.20
C GLY A 92 -3.62 7.51 -1.27
N GLY A 93 -4.17 6.31 -1.12
CA GLY A 93 -5.12 5.75 -2.06
C GLY A 93 -5.84 4.52 -1.55
N PHE A 94 -6.82 4.09 -2.34
CA PHE A 94 -7.57 2.86 -2.14
C PHE A 94 -6.98 1.75 -3.01
N HIS A 95 -6.69 0.60 -2.40
CA HIS A 95 -6.07 -0.55 -3.02
C HIS A 95 -6.94 -1.79 -2.79
N ILE A 96 -7.19 -2.55 -3.85
CA ILE A 96 -7.78 -3.88 -3.78
C ILE A 96 -6.74 -4.85 -4.32
N GLY A 97 -6.51 -5.95 -3.61
CA GLY A 97 -5.53 -6.95 -3.99
C GLY A 97 -5.96 -8.37 -3.67
N LEU A 98 -5.22 -9.32 -4.23
CA LEU A 98 -5.33 -10.72 -3.86
C LEU A 98 -4.22 -11.07 -2.86
N ILE A 99 -4.56 -11.96 -1.94
CA ILE A 99 -3.65 -12.48 -0.93
C ILE A 99 -3.25 -13.88 -1.36
N LEU A 100 -1.94 -14.09 -1.52
CA LEU A 100 -1.30 -15.39 -1.71
C LEU A 100 -0.21 -15.48 -0.65
N GLY A 101 -0.36 -16.38 0.31
CA GLY A 101 0.57 -16.51 1.44
C GLY A 101 0.82 -17.95 1.83
N TYR A 102 1.98 -18.20 2.42
CA TYR A 102 2.35 -19.51 2.97
C TYR A 102 2.52 -19.39 4.49
N CYS A 103 1.94 -20.32 5.24
CA CYS A 103 2.00 -20.43 6.69
C CYS A 103 2.76 -21.70 7.07
N TRP A 104 3.81 -21.56 7.88
CA TRP A 104 4.68 -22.67 8.25
C TRP A 104 3.99 -23.62 9.23
N ASP A 105 3.16 -23.08 10.11
CA ASP A 105 2.34 -23.86 11.03
C ASP A 105 0.88 -23.39 10.95
N ALA A 106 -0.01 -24.30 10.60
CA ALA A 106 -1.43 -24.13 10.85
C ALA A 106 -1.92 -25.42 11.50
N GLU A 107 -1.66 -25.49 12.80
CA GLU A 107 -2.16 -26.58 13.64
C GLU A 107 -3.69 -26.55 13.72
#